data_AF-A0A0K9Q0X4-F1
#
_entry.id   AF-A0A0K9Q0X4-F1
#
_cell.length_a   1.000
_cell.length_b   1.000
_cell.length_c   1.000
_cell.angle_alpha   90.00
_cell.angle_beta   90.00
_cell.angle_gamma   90.00
#
_symmetry.space_group_name_H-M   'P 1'
#
loop_
_entity.id
_entity.type
_entity.pdbx_description
1 polymer ?
#
loop_
_entity_poly.entity_id
_entity_poly.type
_entity_poly.pdbx_seq_one_letter_code
_entity_poly.pdbx_strand_id
1 'polypeptide(L)'
;MDGDTKESAALLSCVRCGKTAQLQCPKCLDLKLPREGAAFCTQDCFKASWSSHKAIHTKSVSSSKLSANSLALQDGWLYCSKKGRSRTAKLPHFDWTGSLRPFPISKQRLVPDSIEKPDWALD
;
A
#
# COMPACT_ATOMS: atom_id res chain seq x y z
N MET A 1 -10.50 15.18 44.34
CA MET A 1 -9.08 15.39 43.96
C MET A 1 -8.65 14.05 43.42
N ASP A 2 -9.04 13.76 42.19
CA ASP A 2 -8.97 12.42 41.64
C ASP A 2 -7.93 12.47 40.53
N GLY A 3 -6.75 11.98 40.90
CA GLY A 3 -5.54 12.00 40.10
C GLY A 3 -5.65 11.01 38.95
N ASP A 4 -5.67 11.56 37.75
CA ASP A 4 -5.63 10.80 36.51
C ASP A 4 -4.24 10.15 36.36
N THR A 5 -4.24 8.82 36.44
CA THR A 5 -3.09 7.93 36.26
C THR A 5 -2.55 8.10 34.85
N LYS A 6 -1.41 8.81 34.70
CA LYS A 6 -0.64 8.86 33.45
C LYS A 6 -0.15 7.46 33.08
N GLU A 7 -0.91 6.82 32.20
CA GLU A 7 -0.62 5.53 31.63
C GLU A 7 0.69 5.54 30.83
N SER A 8 1.45 4.46 30.99
CA SER A 8 2.87 4.27 30.66
C SER A 8 3.28 4.75 29.26
N ALA A 9 3.90 5.94 29.20
CA ALA A 9 4.72 6.35 28.07
C ALA A 9 6.01 5.53 28.07
N ALA A 10 5.97 4.37 27.42
CA ALA A 10 7.15 3.53 27.18
C ALA A 10 8.34 4.38 26.76
N LEU A 11 9.47 4.18 27.44
CA LEU A 11 10.74 4.91 27.34
C LEU A 11 11.43 4.68 25.99
N LEU A 12 10.75 4.97 24.89
CA LEU A 12 11.29 4.77 23.54
C LEU A 12 12.21 5.92 23.20
N SER A 13 13.36 5.58 22.61
CA SER A 13 14.34 6.56 22.16
C SER A 13 14.02 7.02 20.75
N CYS A 14 14.28 8.30 20.49
CA CYS A 14 14.14 8.91 19.19
C CYS A 14 15.17 8.29 18.24
N VAL A 15 14.71 7.75 17.11
CA VAL A 15 15.59 7.07 16.15
C VAL A 15 16.71 7.97 15.60
N ARG A 16 16.51 9.30 15.65
CA ARG A 16 17.48 10.26 15.13
C ARG A 16 18.49 10.74 16.18
N CYS A 17 18.03 11.07 17.38
CA CYS A 17 18.84 11.81 18.36
C CYS A 17 18.91 11.15 19.74
N GLY A 18 18.32 9.97 19.92
CA GLY A 18 18.39 9.19 21.16
C GLY A 18 17.57 9.74 22.34
N LYS A 19 17.06 10.97 22.27
CA LYS A 19 16.18 11.57 23.31
C LYS A 19 14.87 10.80 23.44
N THR A 20 14.18 10.94 24.56
CA THR A 20 12.85 10.34 24.77
C THR A 20 11.87 10.73 23.66
N ALA A 21 11.29 9.73 23.01
CA ALA A 21 10.35 9.91 21.92
C ALA A 21 8.90 9.96 22.43
N GLN A 22 8.15 10.94 21.94
CA GLN A 22 6.72 11.10 22.26
C GLN A 22 5.83 11.06 21.02
N LEU A 23 6.40 11.24 19.83
CA LEU A 23 5.69 11.27 18.56
C LEU A 23 5.87 9.96 17.79
N GLN A 24 4.85 9.59 17.03
CA GLN A 24 4.82 8.42 16.15
C GLN A 24 4.40 8.82 14.74
N CYS A 25 4.79 8.01 13.76
CA CYS A 25 4.32 8.16 12.38
C CYS A 25 2.87 7.63 12.28
N PRO A 26 1.89 8.46 11.84
CA PRO A 26 0.50 8.02 11.67
C PRO A 26 0.37 6.82 10.74
N LYS A 27 1.17 6.77 9.66
CA LYS A 27 1.15 5.65 8.72
C LYS A 27 1.67 4.34 9.33
N CYS A 28 2.64 4.41 10.24
CA CYS A 28 3.09 3.22 10.97
C CYS A 28 2.00 2.70 11.92
N LEU A 29 1.22 3.61 12.53
CA LEU A 29 0.07 3.24 13.36
C LEU A 29 -1.01 2.55 12.52
N ASP A 30 -1.35 3.11 11.36
CA ASP A 30 -2.33 2.50 10.43
C ASP A 30 -1.89 1.11 9.97
N LEU A 31 -0.60 0.95 9.67
CA LEU A 31 0.00 -0.32 9.24
C LEU A 31 0.31 -1.26 10.41
N LYS A 32 0.02 -0.86 11.66
CA LYS A 32 0.32 -1.61 12.88
C LYS A 32 1.78 -2.08 12.95
N LEU A 33 2.71 -1.25 12.47
CA LEU A 33 4.14 -1.54 12.50
C LEU A 33 4.71 -1.28 13.91
N PRO A 34 5.79 -2.00 14.30
CA PRO A 34 6.45 -1.78 15.58
C PRO A 34 6.82 -0.32 15.80
N ARG A 35 6.66 0.14 17.05
CA ARG A 35 7.00 1.51 17.44
C ARG A 35 8.50 1.68 17.62
N GLU A 36 9.19 0.59 17.95
CA GLU A 36 10.62 0.46 18.11
C GLU A 36 11.32 0.74 16.77
N GLY A 37 12.12 1.81 16.70
CA GLY A 37 12.77 2.26 15.46
C GLY A 37 11.96 3.24 14.59
N ALA A 38 10.77 3.62 15.04
CA ALA A 38 9.86 4.56 14.35
C ALA A 38 9.35 5.69 15.26
N ALA A 39 9.97 5.88 16.42
CA ALA A 39 9.58 6.88 17.42
C ALA A 39 10.45 8.15 17.31
N PHE A 40 9.84 9.31 17.49
CA PHE A 40 10.48 10.62 17.34
C PHE A 40 10.20 11.53 18.54
N CYS A 41 11.16 12.40 18.90
CA CYS A 41 10.94 13.38 19.95
C CYS A 41 10.26 14.67 19.45
N THR A 42 10.55 15.11 18.21
CA THR A 42 10.03 16.36 17.63
C THR A 42 9.69 16.19 16.14
N GLN A 43 8.90 17.12 15.61
CA GLN A 43 8.58 17.18 14.19
C GLN A 43 9.83 17.34 13.30
N ASP A 44 10.86 18.06 13.76
CA ASP A 44 12.13 18.19 13.03
C ASP A 44 12.87 16.86 12.91
N CYS A 45 12.88 16.05 13.98
CA CYS A 45 13.48 14.73 13.94
C CYS A 45 12.72 13.78 13.00
N PHE A 46 11.39 13.91 12.95
CA PHE A 46 10.55 13.20 12.00
C PHE A 46 10.87 13.58 10.55
N LYS A 47 10.86 14.89 10.22
CA LYS A 47 11.15 15.40 8.87
C LYS A 47 12.56 15.01 8.40
N ALA A 48 13.56 15.16 9.26
CA ALA A 48 14.95 14.84 8.92
C ALA A 48 15.17 13.33 8.68
N SER A 49 14.41 12.48 9.36
CA SER A 49 14.50 11.02 9.18
C SER A 49 13.50 10.48 8.15
N TRP A 50 12.64 11.31 7.55
CA TRP A 50 11.56 10.87 6.66
C TRP A 50 12.06 10.04 5.47
N SER A 51 13.14 10.50 4.83
CA SER A 51 13.70 9.86 3.63
C SER A 51 14.20 8.44 3.87
N SER A 52 14.74 8.15 5.06
CA SER A 52 15.17 6.80 5.46
C SER A 52 14.04 6.01 6.11
N HIS A 53 13.19 6.66 6.89
CA HIS A 53 12.07 6.04 7.60
C HIS A 53 11.05 5.42 6.64
N LYS A 54 10.74 6.05 5.49
CA LYS A 54 9.78 5.50 4.51
C LYS A 54 10.11 4.08 4.04
N ALA A 55 11.38 3.67 4.12
CA ALA A 55 11.80 2.32 3.73
C ALA A 55 11.21 1.24 4.64
N ILE A 56 10.89 1.54 5.91
CA ILE A 56 10.34 0.53 6.84
C ILE A 56 8.86 0.24 6.57
N HIS A 57 8.19 1.08 5.77
CA HIS A 57 6.83 0.85 5.28
C HIS A 57 6.79 -0.24 4.20
N THR A 58 7.94 -0.78 3.80
CA THR A 58 8.04 -1.77 2.71
C THR A 58 7.92 -3.23 3.16
N LYS A 59 7.73 -3.54 4.46
CA LYS A 59 7.75 -4.95 4.90
C LYS A 59 6.68 -5.34 5.93
N SER A 60 5.61 -5.93 5.42
CA SER A 60 5.09 -7.21 5.91
C SER A 60 4.30 -7.96 4.82
N VAL A 61 5.04 -8.63 3.92
CA VAL A 61 4.66 -9.99 3.49
C VAL A 61 5.94 -10.83 3.35
N SER A 62 6.42 -11.38 4.47
CA SER A 62 7.19 -12.62 4.45
C SER A 62 6.22 -13.77 4.62
N SER A 63 5.54 -14.12 3.52
CA SER A 63 4.84 -15.39 3.33
C SER A 63 4.70 -15.57 1.82
N SER A 64 5.69 -16.20 1.20
CA SER A 64 5.81 -16.38 -0.25
C SER A 64 5.89 -15.03 -1.01
N LYS A 65 7.02 -14.70 -1.64
CA LYS A 65 7.03 -13.62 -2.64
C LYS A 65 6.26 -14.07 -3.88
N LEU A 66 4.95 -14.12 -3.76
CA LEU A 66 4.07 -14.29 -4.87
C LEU A 66 4.19 -13.01 -5.70
N SER A 67 4.53 -13.15 -6.98
CA SER A 67 4.61 -12.00 -7.89
C SER A 67 3.32 -11.19 -7.80
N ALA A 68 3.38 -9.86 -7.89
CA ALA A 68 2.19 -9.00 -7.89
C ALA A 68 1.15 -9.49 -8.92
N ASN A 69 1.63 -10.04 -10.04
CA ASN A 69 0.83 -10.69 -11.05
C ASN A 69 0.09 -11.93 -10.52
N SER A 70 0.78 -12.78 -9.78
CA SER A 70 0.20 -13.98 -9.20
C SER A 70 -0.81 -13.67 -8.09
N LEU A 71 -0.63 -12.58 -7.33
CA LEU A 71 -1.66 -12.06 -6.42
C LEU A 71 -2.88 -11.55 -7.20
N ALA A 72 -2.66 -10.78 -8.27
CA ALA A 72 -3.75 -10.30 -9.12
C ALA A 72 -4.56 -11.46 -9.74
N LEU A 73 -3.88 -12.52 -10.21
CA LEU A 73 -4.54 -13.73 -10.72
C LEU A 73 -5.37 -14.45 -9.64
N GLN A 74 -4.90 -14.48 -8.38
CA GLN A 74 -5.67 -15.01 -7.25
C GLN A 74 -6.92 -14.16 -6.95
N ASP A 75 -6.81 -12.84 -7.07
CA ASP A 75 -7.94 -11.90 -6.94
C ASP A 75 -8.91 -11.94 -8.14
N GLY A 76 -8.70 -12.87 -9.08
CA GLY A 76 -9.53 -13.04 -10.28
C GLY A 76 -9.29 -11.97 -11.35
N TRP A 77 -8.19 -11.22 -11.27
CA TRP A 77 -7.79 -10.30 -12.33
C TRP A 77 -7.24 -11.11 -13.49
N LEU A 78 -7.60 -10.71 -14.71
CA LEU A 78 -7.25 -11.46 -15.91
C LEU A 78 -6.62 -10.53 -16.95
N TYR A 79 -5.74 -11.07 -17.77
CA TYR A 79 -5.15 -10.33 -18.88
C TYR A 79 -6.18 -10.05 -19.97
N CYS A 80 -6.09 -8.86 -20.57
CA CYS A 80 -6.78 -8.57 -21.82
C CYS A 80 -6.16 -9.36 -22.97
N SER A 81 -7.00 -10.04 -23.75
CA SER A 81 -6.64 -10.66 -25.02
C SER A 81 -7.55 -10.14 -26.14
N LYS A 82 -7.19 -10.39 -27.41
CA LYS A 82 -7.97 -10.03 -28.61
C LYS A 82 -8.43 -8.55 -28.62
N LYS A 83 -7.50 -7.60 -28.47
CA LYS A 83 -7.81 -6.15 -28.42
C LYS A 83 -8.89 -5.80 -27.36
N GLY A 84 -8.87 -6.47 -26.20
CA GLY A 84 -9.79 -6.20 -25.10
C GLY A 84 -11.09 -7.01 -25.11
N ARG A 85 -11.37 -7.80 -26.15
CA ARG A 85 -12.62 -8.58 -26.29
C ARG A 85 -12.66 -9.86 -25.47
N SER A 86 -11.55 -10.27 -24.87
CA SER A 86 -11.48 -11.52 -24.11
C SER A 86 -10.55 -11.40 -22.91
N ARG A 87 -10.78 -12.26 -21.91
CA ARG A 87 -10.00 -12.36 -20.67
C ARG A 87 -9.26 -13.69 -20.62
N THR A 88 -8.03 -13.72 -20.11
CA THR A 88 -7.25 -14.96 -19.93
C THR A 88 -6.35 -14.89 -18.69
N ALA A 89 -6.18 -16.01 -18.00
CA ALA A 89 -5.24 -16.11 -16.88
C ALA A 89 -3.77 -16.19 -17.35
N LYS A 90 -3.55 -16.65 -18.59
CA LYS A 90 -2.20 -16.78 -19.16
C LYS A 90 -1.76 -15.47 -19.78
N LEU A 91 -0.56 -15.00 -19.44
CA LEU A 91 0.06 -13.83 -20.06
C LEU A 91 0.10 -14.02 -21.59
N PRO A 92 -0.58 -13.16 -22.37
CA PRO A 92 -0.59 -13.29 -23.82
C PRO A 92 0.77 -12.89 -24.40
N HIS A 93 1.18 -13.63 -25.44
CA HIS A 93 2.41 -13.36 -26.18
C HIS A 93 2.13 -12.39 -27.34
N PHE A 94 2.95 -11.35 -27.43
CA PHE A 94 2.94 -10.37 -28.51
C PHE A 94 4.37 -9.87 -28.74
N ASP A 95 4.67 -9.44 -29.96
CA ASP A 95 5.94 -8.83 -30.33
C ASP A 95 5.96 -7.36 -29.92
N TRP A 96 6.21 -7.12 -28.63
CA TRP A 96 6.25 -5.78 -28.06
C TRP A 96 7.44 -4.98 -28.60
N THR A 97 7.18 -3.77 -29.06
CA THR A 97 8.21 -2.85 -29.58
C THR A 97 9.02 -2.15 -28.48
N GLY A 98 8.67 -2.32 -27.20
CA GLY A 98 9.31 -1.65 -26.07
C GLY A 98 9.29 -2.47 -24.77
N SER A 99 9.56 -1.82 -23.63
CA SER A 99 9.65 -2.47 -22.31
C SER A 99 8.31 -2.68 -21.59
N LEU A 100 7.26 -1.98 -22.00
CA LEU A 100 5.93 -2.08 -21.38
C LEU A 100 5.32 -3.47 -21.61
N ARG A 101 4.68 -4.01 -20.57
CA ARG A 101 4.03 -5.33 -20.60
C ARG A 101 2.63 -5.22 -20.00
N PRO A 102 1.68 -6.06 -20.47
CA PRO A 102 0.34 -6.06 -19.92
C PRO A 102 0.38 -6.59 -18.49
N PHE A 103 -0.55 -6.08 -17.68
CA PHE A 103 -0.83 -6.58 -16.35
C PHE A 103 -2.27 -7.12 -16.33
N PRO A 104 -2.61 -8.10 -15.48
CA PRO A 104 -4.00 -8.49 -15.31
C PRO A 104 -4.82 -7.27 -14.88
N ILE A 105 -6.11 -7.24 -15.24
CA ILE A 105 -7.00 -6.18 -14.77
C ILE A 105 -8.22 -6.77 -14.08
N SER A 106 -8.76 -6.01 -13.15
CA SER A 106 -9.92 -6.41 -12.36
C SER A 106 -11.15 -6.62 -13.24
N LYS A 107 -12.19 -7.24 -12.64
CA LYS A 107 -13.55 -7.16 -13.18
C LYS A 107 -13.99 -5.70 -13.36
N GLN A 108 -14.95 -5.49 -14.26
CA GLN A 108 -15.58 -4.19 -14.44
C GLN A 108 -16.25 -3.74 -13.14
N ARG A 109 -16.06 -2.48 -12.78
CA ARG A 109 -16.73 -1.87 -11.64
C ARG A 109 -18.16 -1.52 -12.03
N LEU A 110 -19.09 -1.74 -11.11
CA LEU A 110 -20.48 -1.35 -11.31
C LEU A 110 -20.61 0.16 -11.22
N VAL A 111 -21.33 0.74 -12.17
CA VAL A 111 -21.75 2.14 -12.13
C VAL A 111 -23.16 2.17 -11.52
N PRO A 112 -23.39 2.90 -10.43
CA PRO A 112 -24.72 3.05 -9.83
C PRO A 112 -25.77 3.51 -10.85
N ASP A 113 -27.00 3.01 -10.71
CA ASP A 113 -28.08 3.29 -11.69
C ASP A 113 -28.61 4.71 -11.65
N SER A 114 -28.31 5.48 -10.59
CA SER A 114 -28.64 6.91 -10.52
C SER A 114 -27.83 7.78 -11.49
N ILE A 115 -26.73 7.26 -12.05
CA ILE A 115 -25.87 8.00 -12.96
C ILE A 115 -26.38 7.80 -14.37
N GLU A 116 -26.66 8.90 -15.07
CA GLU A 116 -27.04 8.87 -16.48
C GLU A 116 -25.93 8.23 -17.31
N LYS A 117 -26.30 7.19 -18.06
CA LYS A 117 -25.38 6.44 -18.91
C LYS A 117 -25.39 7.05 -20.31
N PRO A 118 -24.23 7.33 -20.93
CA PRO A 118 -24.17 7.80 -22.30
C PRO A 118 -24.64 6.72 -23.28
N ASP A 119 -24.92 7.10 -24.54
CA ASP A 119 -25.45 6.20 -25.58
C ASP A 119 -24.50 5.03 -25.90
N TRP A 120 -23.19 5.22 -25.75
CA TRP A 120 -22.16 4.19 -25.95
C TRP A 120 -21.96 3.25 -24.76
N ALA A 121 -22.66 3.43 -23.64
CA ALA A 121 -22.45 2.63 -22.42
C ALA A 121 -22.85 1.14 -22.57
N LEU A 122 -23.62 0.80 -23.62
CA LEU A 122 -24.13 -0.53 -23.90
C LEU A 122 -23.50 -1.19 -25.14
N ASP A 123 -22.61 -0.49 -25.86
CA ASP A 123 -21.92 -1.00 -27.07
C ASP A 123 -20.80 -2.01 -26.73
#